data_AF-Q95KR6-F1
#
_entry.id   AF-Q95KR6-F1
#
_cell.length_a   1.000
_cell.length_b   1.000
_cell.length_c   1.000
_cell.angle_alpha   90.00
_cell.angle_beta   90.00
_cell.angle_gamma   90.00
#
_symmetry.space_group_name_H-M   'P 1'
#
loop_
_entity.id
_entity.type
_entity.pdbx_description
1 polymer ?
#
loop_
_entity_poly.entity_id
_entity_poly.type
_entity_poly.pdbx_seq_one_letter_code
_entity_poly.pdbx_strand_id
1 'polypeptide(L)'
;DEYLKCTDRMEIKYVPQLLKEEKASLQLLEDVWENAKAKWETRKTRLFLPAAFKDNHGIALMAYISEAQEQTSFYHLFNEAVKMAGQSRKDYVYGFQFKAFHFYLTKALQLLRSCEKSYKNVVYSISQNTSFTFGGLNQARLGHFTLAYSAKPQAATHQHILLTIRTC
;
A
#
# COMPACT_ATOMS: atom_id res chain seq x y z
N ASP A 1 9.41 4.07 -0.41
CA ASP A 1 10.70 3.39 -0.18
C ASP A 1 10.54 1.92 -0.59
N GLU A 2 11.57 1.28 -1.11
CA GLU A 2 11.55 -0.14 -1.50
C GLU A 2 12.33 -1.04 -0.54
N TYR A 3 13.06 -0.46 0.42
CA TYR A 3 13.77 -1.17 1.50
C TYR A 3 14.75 -2.28 1.05
N LEU A 4 15.25 -2.20 -0.21
CA LEU A 4 16.04 -3.26 -0.85
C LEU A 4 17.34 -3.62 -0.10
N LYS A 5 17.95 -2.65 0.59
CA LYS A 5 19.25 -2.83 1.27
C LYS A 5 19.14 -2.79 2.80
N CYS A 6 17.94 -2.70 3.35
CA CYS A 6 17.72 -2.52 4.79
C CYS A 6 16.57 -3.37 5.35
N THR A 7 15.99 -4.28 4.57
CA THR A 7 14.82 -5.09 4.96
C THR A 7 15.00 -5.73 6.35
N ASP A 8 16.02 -6.57 6.54
CA ASP A 8 16.19 -7.32 7.78
C ASP A 8 16.41 -6.41 8.98
N ARG A 9 17.23 -5.37 8.79
CA ARG A 9 17.50 -4.38 9.85
C ARG A 9 16.25 -3.60 10.23
N MET A 10 15.44 -3.20 9.25
CA MET A 10 14.18 -2.52 9.50
C MET A 10 13.21 -3.42 10.26
N GLU A 11 12.98 -4.62 9.75
CA GLU A 11 11.99 -5.56 10.27
C GLU A 11 12.31 -6.03 11.70
N ILE A 12 13.60 -6.27 12.01
CA ILE A 12 14.02 -6.76 13.32
C ILE A 12 14.15 -5.62 14.34
N LYS A 13 14.76 -4.48 13.94
CA LYS A 13 15.21 -3.46 14.90
C LYS A 13 14.25 -2.30 15.09
N TYR A 14 13.57 -1.86 14.03
CA TYR A 14 12.89 -0.56 14.03
C TYR A 14 11.39 -0.68 13.88
N VAL A 15 10.93 -1.44 12.90
CA VAL A 15 9.52 -1.51 12.49
C VAL A 15 8.58 -1.97 13.62
N PRO A 16 8.93 -2.95 14.48
CA PRO A 16 8.04 -3.37 15.56
C PRO A 16 7.75 -2.25 16.57
N GLN A 17 8.77 -1.45 16.92
CA GLN A 17 8.60 -0.32 17.83
C GLN A 17 7.89 0.85 17.15
N LEU A 18 8.26 1.16 15.90
CA LEU A 18 7.57 2.18 15.11
C LEU A 18 6.08 1.87 14.96
N LEU A 19 5.69 0.61 14.70
CA LEU A 19 4.28 0.26 14.59
C LEU A 19 3.51 0.55 15.89
N LYS A 20 4.11 0.25 17.06
CA LYS A 20 3.48 0.56 18.35
C LYS A 20 3.29 2.05 18.54
N GLU A 21 4.31 2.85 18.20
CA GLU A 21 4.28 4.31 18.28
C GLU A 21 3.25 4.91 17.32
N GLU A 22 3.22 4.45 16.07
CA GLU A 22 2.27 4.90 15.05
C GLU A 22 0.83 4.63 15.50
N LYS A 23 0.55 3.40 15.93
CA LYS A 23 -0.77 3.01 16.43
C LYS A 23 -1.18 3.80 17.68
N ALA A 24 -0.26 4.02 18.62
CA ALA A 24 -0.52 4.83 19.81
C ALA A 24 -0.73 6.32 19.50
N SER A 25 -0.09 6.84 18.44
CA SER A 25 -0.20 8.24 18.04
C SER A 25 -1.45 8.57 17.23
N LEU A 26 -2.06 7.56 16.59
CA LEU A 26 -3.20 7.75 15.70
C LEU A 26 -4.23 6.63 15.94
N GLN A 27 -5.27 6.94 16.70
CA GLN A 27 -6.35 6.00 17.01
C GLN A 27 -6.97 5.38 15.75
N LEU A 28 -7.13 6.17 14.68
CA LEU A 28 -7.64 5.68 13.40
C LEU A 28 -6.79 4.52 12.83
N LEU A 29 -5.47 4.56 13.00
CA LEU A 29 -4.60 3.46 12.58
C LEU A 29 -4.72 2.24 13.49
N GLU A 30 -4.85 2.43 14.81
CA GLU A 30 -5.10 1.33 15.76
C GLU A 30 -6.37 0.56 15.38
N ASP A 31 -7.48 1.27 15.17
CA ASP A 31 -8.78 0.67 14.85
C ASP A 31 -8.73 -0.11 13.53
N VAL A 32 -8.15 0.49 12.50
CA VAL A 32 -7.93 -0.15 11.19
C VAL A 32 -7.06 -1.39 11.33
N TRP A 33 -5.99 -1.32 12.14
CA TRP A 33 -5.06 -2.43 12.33
C TRP A 33 -5.72 -3.61 13.05
N GLU A 34 -6.46 -3.39 14.14
CA GLU A 34 -7.11 -4.47 14.88
C GLU A 34 -8.27 -5.10 14.08
N ASN A 35 -9.02 -4.29 13.32
CA ASN A 35 -10.02 -4.82 12.39
C ASN A 35 -9.39 -5.69 11.29
N ALA A 36 -8.29 -5.22 10.70
CA ALA A 36 -7.56 -5.97 9.69
C ALA A 36 -6.94 -7.27 10.26
N LYS A 37 -6.49 -7.24 11.52
CA LYS A 37 -5.97 -8.41 12.22
C LYS A 37 -7.02 -9.48 12.41
N ALA A 38 -8.23 -9.11 12.85
CA ALA A 38 -9.34 -10.07 12.95
C ALA A 38 -9.66 -10.69 11.57
N LYS A 39 -9.72 -9.88 10.50
CA LYS A 39 -9.91 -10.38 9.13
C LYS A 39 -8.75 -11.26 8.67
N TRP A 40 -7.51 -10.95 9.05
CA TRP A 40 -6.33 -11.75 8.70
C TRP A 40 -6.35 -13.12 9.37
N GLU A 41 -6.62 -13.20 10.67
CA GLU A 41 -6.66 -14.46 11.43
C GLU A 41 -7.66 -15.47 10.83
N THR A 42 -8.83 -14.99 10.38
CA THR A 42 -9.84 -15.84 9.74
C THR A 42 -9.43 -16.33 8.35
N ARG A 43 -8.59 -15.57 7.64
CA ARG A 43 -8.24 -15.84 6.24
C ARG A 43 -6.92 -16.61 6.10
N LYS A 44 -5.94 -16.37 6.98
CA LYS A 44 -4.56 -16.87 6.82
C LYS A 44 -4.48 -18.40 6.77
N THR A 45 -5.35 -19.09 7.50
CA THR A 45 -5.41 -20.56 7.53
C THR A 45 -5.83 -21.19 6.20
N ARG A 46 -6.40 -20.41 5.28
CA ARG A 46 -6.87 -20.85 3.96
C ARG A 46 -5.93 -20.46 2.83
N LEU A 47 -4.78 -19.86 3.13
CA LEU A 47 -3.85 -19.33 2.15
C LEU A 47 -2.52 -20.11 2.18
N PHE A 48 -1.96 -20.34 1.00
CA PHE A 48 -0.58 -20.78 0.85
C PHE A 48 0.29 -19.54 0.67
N LEU A 49 1.13 -19.26 1.67
CA LEU A 49 1.97 -18.05 1.71
C LEU A 49 3.44 -18.43 1.68
N PRO A 50 4.32 -17.59 1.09
CA PRO A 50 5.76 -17.77 1.20
C PRO A 50 6.21 -17.84 2.66
N ALA A 51 7.22 -18.64 2.97
CA ALA A 51 7.70 -18.82 4.36
C ALA A 51 8.14 -17.50 5.04
N ALA A 52 8.61 -16.52 4.25
CA ALA A 52 8.98 -15.20 4.75
C ALA A 52 7.77 -14.26 5.00
N PHE A 53 6.56 -14.66 4.61
CA PHE A 53 5.35 -13.87 4.75
C PHE A 53 4.75 -14.02 6.17
N LYS A 54 5.06 -13.05 7.04
CA LYS A 54 4.59 -13.00 8.44
C LYS A 54 3.23 -12.30 8.58
N ASP A 55 2.62 -12.46 9.75
CA ASP A 55 1.30 -11.92 10.07
C ASP A 55 1.20 -10.41 9.83
N ASN A 56 2.17 -9.60 10.25
CA ASN A 56 2.12 -8.15 10.03
C ASN A 56 2.09 -7.75 8.55
N HIS A 57 2.67 -8.54 7.64
CA HIS A 57 2.52 -8.34 6.20
C HIS A 57 1.07 -8.55 5.75
N GLY A 58 0.44 -9.62 6.25
CA GLY A 58 -0.95 -9.95 5.97
C GLY A 58 -1.93 -8.94 6.54
N ILE A 59 -1.70 -8.49 7.78
CA ILE A 59 -2.52 -7.48 8.45
C ILE A 59 -2.45 -6.15 7.70
N ALA A 60 -1.25 -5.66 7.37
CA ALA A 60 -1.09 -4.41 6.63
C ALA A 60 -1.76 -4.47 5.24
N LEU A 61 -1.65 -5.62 4.54
CA LEU A 61 -2.32 -5.84 3.26
C LEU A 61 -3.86 -5.87 3.40
N MET A 62 -4.38 -6.57 4.41
CA MET A 62 -5.81 -6.65 4.67
C MET A 62 -6.41 -5.30 5.09
N ALA A 63 -5.67 -4.51 5.88
CA ALA A 63 -6.01 -3.14 6.22
C ALA A 63 -6.14 -2.32 4.94
N TYR A 64 -5.06 -2.22 4.16
CA TYR A 64 -5.05 -1.41 2.95
C TYR A 64 -6.18 -1.78 1.97
N ILE A 65 -6.42 -3.08 1.73
CA ILE A 65 -7.49 -3.53 0.83
C ILE A 65 -8.87 -3.16 1.36
N SER A 66 -9.14 -3.39 2.65
CA SER A 66 -10.45 -3.09 3.25
C SER A 66 -10.75 -1.60 3.17
N GLU A 67 -9.80 -0.78 3.62
CA GLU A 67 -9.93 0.68 3.65
C GLU A 67 -10.03 1.25 2.24
N ALA A 68 -9.30 0.69 1.27
CA ALA A 68 -9.39 1.09 -0.14
C ALA A 68 -10.73 0.73 -0.79
N GLN A 69 -11.29 -0.44 -0.50
CA GLN A 69 -12.59 -0.85 -1.04
C GLN A 69 -13.72 0.04 -0.52
N GLU A 70 -13.63 0.45 0.74
CA GLU A 70 -14.63 1.30 1.40
C GLU A 70 -14.36 2.81 1.19
N GLN A 71 -13.25 3.18 0.55
CA GLN A 71 -12.81 4.58 0.35
C GLN A 71 -12.83 5.38 1.68
N THR A 72 -12.26 4.78 2.73
CA THR A 72 -12.31 5.37 4.07
C THR A 72 -11.38 6.58 4.22
N SER A 73 -11.59 7.34 5.31
CA SER A 73 -10.69 8.43 5.70
C SER A 73 -9.24 7.96 5.88
N PHE A 74 -9.03 6.75 6.41
CA PHE A 74 -7.69 6.19 6.55
C PHE A 74 -7.02 5.96 5.19
N TYR A 75 -7.74 5.40 4.22
CA TYR A 75 -7.22 5.17 2.88
C TYR A 75 -6.73 6.46 2.22
N HIS A 76 -7.54 7.53 2.30
CA HIS A 76 -7.17 8.84 1.76
C HIS A 76 -5.98 9.45 2.51
N LEU A 77 -6.02 9.44 3.85
CA LEU A 77 -4.94 9.95 4.70
C LEU A 77 -3.60 9.26 4.42
N PHE A 78 -3.60 7.93 4.35
CA PHE A 78 -2.40 7.15 4.10
C PHE A 78 -1.81 7.44 2.72
N ASN A 79 -2.62 7.42 1.66
CA ASN A 79 -2.11 7.64 0.30
C ASN A 79 -1.59 9.07 0.09
N GLU A 80 -2.24 10.09 0.65
CA GLU A 80 -1.73 11.46 0.62
C GLU A 80 -0.41 11.58 1.40
N ALA A 81 -0.32 10.97 2.58
CA ALA A 81 0.93 10.95 3.35
C ALA A 81 2.08 10.26 2.58
N VAL A 82 1.80 9.15 1.88
CA VAL A 82 2.80 8.46 1.05
C VAL A 82 3.23 9.32 -0.14
N LYS A 83 2.28 9.97 -0.81
CA LYS A 83 2.55 10.89 -1.92
C LYS A 83 3.45 12.04 -1.48
N MET A 84 3.17 12.65 -0.33
CA MET A 84 3.98 13.73 0.24
C MET A 84 5.37 13.25 0.69
N ALA A 85 5.44 12.09 1.35
CA ALA A 85 6.71 11.50 1.79
C ALA A 85 7.66 11.18 0.62
N GLY A 86 7.13 10.98 -0.59
CA GLY A 86 7.91 10.77 -1.81
C GLY A 86 8.60 12.02 -2.37
N GLN A 87 8.27 13.23 -1.89
CA GLN A 87 8.77 14.50 -2.44
C GLN A 87 10.20 14.84 -2.00
N SER A 88 10.54 14.60 -0.73
CA SER A 88 11.90 14.86 -0.23
C SER A 88 12.26 13.99 0.98
N ARG A 89 13.56 13.90 1.27
CA ARG A 89 14.04 13.24 2.49
C ARG A 89 13.49 13.91 3.75
N LYS A 90 13.32 15.24 3.74
CA LYS A 90 12.79 15.98 4.90
C LYS A 90 11.35 15.56 5.17
N ASP A 91 10.52 15.49 4.13
CA ASP A 91 9.11 15.10 4.25
C ASP A 91 8.99 13.65 4.72
N TYR A 92 9.85 12.76 4.24
CA TYR A 92 9.91 11.38 4.72
C TYR A 92 10.30 11.30 6.21
N VAL A 93 11.37 11.99 6.62
CA VAL A 93 11.89 11.87 7.99
C VAL A 93 10.90 12.46 8.99
N TYR A 94 10.41 13.68 8.73
CA TYR A 94 9.66 14.47 9.71
C TYR A 94 8.15 14.48 9.50
N GLY A 95 7.67 14.30 8.27
CA GLY A 95 6.24 14.38 7.93
C GLY A 95 5.55 13.02 7.78
N PHE A 96 6.30 11.94 7.54
CA PHE A 96 5.69 10.65 7.25
C PHE A 96 5.44 9.82 8.51
N GLN A 97 4.18 9.78 8.96
CA GLN A 97 3.76 9.08 10.19
C GLN A 97 3.40 7.60 10.02
N PHE A 98 3.60 7.02 8.83
CA PHE A 98 3.20 5.63 8.53
C PHE A 98 4.40 4.77 8.09
N LYS A 99 5.56 4.96 8.70
CA LYS A 99 6.82 4.29 8.34
C LYS A 99 6.70 2.77 8.48
N ALA A 100 6.14 2.27 9.57
CA ALA A 100 5.98 0.84 9.83
C ALA A 100 4.85 0.23 9.00
N PHE A 101 3.70 0.90 8.94
CA PHE A 101 2.59 0.44 8.10
C PHE A 101 3.02 0.35 6.62
N HIS A 102 3.66 1.39 6.09
CA HIS A 102 4.21 1.40 4.73
C HIS A 102 5.25 0.31 4.53
N PHE A 103 6.15 0.07 5.49
CA PHE A 103 7.12 -1.02 5.41
C PHE A 103 6.43 -2.37 5.25
N TYR A 104 5.51 -2.73 6.15
CA TYR A 104 4.84 -4.03 6.09
C TYR A 104 4.02 -4.21 4.82
N LEU A 105 3.31 -3.18 4.37
CA LEU A 105 2.57 -3.22 3.11
C LEU A 105 3.50 -3.40 1.90
N THR A 106 4.62 -2.67 1.86
CA THR A 106 5.62 -2.80 0.80
C THR A 106 6.19 -4.21 0.76
N LYS A 107 6.60 -4.75 1.92
CA LYS A 107 7.15 -6.11 2.02
C LYS A 107 6.12 -7.17 1.64
N ALA A 108 4.87 -7.01 2.05
CA ALA A 108 3.78 -7.91 1.67
C ALA A 108 3.67 -8.03 0.15
N LEU A 109 3.63 -6.89 -0.55
CA LEU A 109 3.56 -6.88 -2.01
C LEU A 109 4.81 -7.46 -2.67
N GLN A 110 6.01 -7.13 -2.17
CA GLN A 110 7.26 -7.69 -2.69
C GLN A 110 7.33 -9.21 -2.57
N LEU A 111 6.85 -9.77 -1.45
CA LEU A 111 6.85 -11.22 -1.20
C LEU A 111 5.79 -11.97 -2.04
N LEU A 112 4.68 -11.30 -2.39
CA LEU A 112 3.63 -11.89 -3.22
C LEU A 112 3.83 -11.68 -4.73
N ARG A 113 4.71 -10.76 -5.12
CA ARG A 113 4.92 -10.37 -6.52
C ARG A 113 5.54 -11.52 -7.32
N SER A 114 4.99 -11.76 -8.51
CA SER A 114 5.54 -12.71 -9.51
C SER A 114 5.41 -12.10 -10.91
N CYS A 115 6.47 -11.45 -11.38
CA CYS A 115 6.49 -10.78 -12.70
C CYS A 115 6.34 -11.78 -13.86
N GLU A 116 6.91 -12.97 -13.73
CA GLU A 116 6.86 -14.02 -14.76
C GLU A 116 5.41 -14.42 -15.10
N LYS A 117 4.47 -14.27 -14.16
CA LYS A 117 3.06 -14.60 -14.33
C LYS A 117 2.18 -13.38 -14.62
N SER A 118 2.64 -12.16 -14.35
CA SER A 118 1.79 -10.97 -14.29
C SER A 118 1.92 -9.99 -15.47
N TYR A 119 2.99 -10.04 -16.28
CA TYR A 119 3.22 -9.04 -17.35
C TYR A 119 2.12 -8.97 -18.43
N LYS A 120 1.27 -10.00 -18.54
CA LYS A 120 0.10 -10.03 -19.43
C LYS A 120 -1.18 -9.48 -18.82
N ASN A 121 -1.19 -9.23 -17.50
CA ASN A 121 -2.38 -8.82 -16.78
C ASN A 121 -2.60 -7.31 -16.95
N VAL A 122 -3.63 -6.98 -17.71
CA VAL A 122 -4.17 -5.63 -17.76
C VAL A 122 -5.05 -5.45 -16.52
N VAL A 123 -4.75 -4.41 -15.75
CA VAL A 123 -5.57 -3.99 -14.62
C VAL A 123 -6.05 -2.56 -14.82
N TYR A 124 -7.15 -2.24 -14.17
CA TYR A 124 -7.84 -0.98 -14.30
C TYR A 124 -7.86 -0.26 -12.96
N SER A 125 -7.55 1.03 -12.97
CA SER A 125 -7.68 1.87 -11.77
C SER A 125 -8.49 3.12 -12.12
N ILE A 126 -9.35 3.53 -11.20
CA ILE A 126 -10.14 4.75 -11.33
C ILE A 126 -9.47 5.82 -10.49
N SER A 127 -9.20 6.97 -11.10
CA SER A 127 -8.69 8.13 -10.38
C SER A 127 -9.60 9.34 -10.58
N GLN A 128 -9.82 10.09 -9.51
CA GLN A 128 -10.56 11.36 -9.52
C GLN A 128 -9.66 12.55 -9.87
N ASN A 129 -8.34 12.39 -9.80
CA ASN A 129 -7.37 13.44 -10.08
C ASN A 129 -5.99 12.81 -10.30
N THR A 130 -5.51 12.74 -11.55
CA THR A 130 -4.12 12.38 -11.82
C THR A 130 -3.34 13.61 -12.28
N SER A 131 -2.59 14.21 -11.36
CA SER A 131 -1.44 15.03 -11.74
C SER A 131 -0.20 14.13 -11.75
N PHE A 132 0.27 13.78 -12.94
CA PHE A 132 1.54 13.09 -13.12
C PHE A 132 2.66 14.12 -13.02
N THR A 133 3.12 14.40 -11.81
CA THR A 133 4.14 15.43 -11.56
C THR A 133 5.57 14.89 -11.59
N PHE A 134 5.74 13.57 -11.67
CA PHE A 134 7.04 12.92 -11.58
C PHE A 134 7.27 11.90 -12.72
N GLY A 135 8.24 12.18 -13.58
CA GLY A 135 8.70 11.29 -14.65
C GLY A 135 9.45 12.03 -15.76
N GLY A 136 10.30 11.34 -16.50
CA GLY A 136 10.79 11.83 -17.80
C GLY A 136 9.68 11.85 -18.85
N LEU A 137 10.02 12.24 -20.09
CA LEU A 137 9.08 12.19 -21.21
C LEU A 137 8.47 10.76 -21.33
N ASN A 138 7.14 10.67 -21.41
CA ASN A 138 6.39 9.40 -21.44
C ASN A 138 6.53 8.49 -20.21
N GLN A 139 6.96 9.02 -19.07
CA GLN A 139 6.97 8.29 -17.80
C GLN A 139 5.94 8.88 -16.84
N ALA A 140 5.22 7.99 -16.17
CA ALA A 140 4.25 8.34 -15.14
C ALA A 140 4.56 7.56 -13.88
N ARG A 141 4.56 8.26 -12.73
CA ARG A 141 4.64 7.64 -11.41
C ARG A 141 3.48 8.11 -10.55
N LEU A 142 2.73 7.16 -10.00
CA LEU A 142 1.62 7.46 -9.07
C LEU A 142 2.16 7.92 -7.71
N GLY A 143 3.27 7.33 -7.25
CA GLY A 143 3.94 7.75 -6.02
C GLY A 143 3.27 7.28 -4.73
N HIS A 144 2.14 6.57 -4.83
CA HIS A 144 1.41 5.95 -3.73
C HIS A 144 0.92 4.55 -4.12
N PHE A 145 0.41 3.79 -3.15
CA PHE A 145 -0.22 2.50 -3.43
C PHE A 145 -1.53 2.71 -4.20
N THR A 146 -1.90 1.77 -5.06
CA THR A 146 -3.09 1.94 -5.91
C THR A 146 -3.87 0.66 -5.97
N LEU A 147 -5.17 0.75 -5.65
CA LEU A 147 -6.10 -0.33 -5.89
C LEU A 147 -6.40 -0.43 -7.39
N ALA A 148 -6.35 -1.65 -7.91
CA ALA A 148 -6.63 -1.93 -9.31
C ALA A 148 -7.47 -3.21 -9.44
N TYR A 149 -8.28 -3.25 -10.48
CA TYR A 149 -9.27 -4.28 -10.74
C TYR A 149 -8.93 -5.04 -12.02
N SER A 150 -9.18 -6.34 -12.06
CA SER A 150 -8.98 -7.16 -13.26
C SER A 150 -10.07 -6.93 -14.31
N ALA A 151 -11.30 -6.63 -13.87
CA ALA A 151 -12.40 -6.29 -14.75
C ALA A 151 -12.40 -4.78 -15.03
N LYS A 152 -12.64 -4.40 -16.28
CA LYS A 152 -12.80 -2.99 -16.66
C LYS A 152 -14.08 -2.47 -15.99
N PRO A 153 -13.99 -1.46 -15.10
CA PRO A 153 -15.18 -0.88 -14.50
C PRO A 153 -16.03 -0.19 -15.58
N GLN A 154 -17.35 -0.22 -15.42
CA GLN A 154 -18.25 0.59 -16.24
C GLN A 154 -17.93 2.07 -15.97
N ALA A 155 -17.84 2.87 -17.04
CA ALA A 155 -17.41 4.26 -16.96
C ALA A 155 -18.33 5.05 -16.02
N ALA A 156 -17.82 5.39 -14.83
CA ALA A 156 -18.53 6.19 -13.85
C ALA A 156 -18.22 7.67 -14.12
N THR A 157 -19.20 8.37 -14.71
CA THR A 157 -19.28 9.84 -14.81
C THR A 157 -18.09 10.58 -15.45
N HIS A 158 -18.34 11.79 -15.97
CA HIS A 158 -17.34 12.56 -16.73
C HIS A 158 -16.17 13.12 -15.88
N GLN A 159 -16.12 12.79 -14.58
CA GLN A 159 -15.13 13.30 -13.62
C GLN A 159 -14.07 12.26 -13.22
N HIS A 160 -14.17 11.01 -13.69
CA HIS A 160 -13.22 9.96 -13.37
C HIS A 160 -12.33 9.60 -14.56
N ILE A 161 -11.02 9.51 -14.32
CA ILE A 161 -10.04 9.04 -15.29
C ILE A 161 -9.84 7.53 -15.08
N LEU A 162 -10.07 6.77 -16.15
CA LEU A 162 -9.78 5.34 -16.18
C LEU A 162 -8.33 5.10 -16.64
N LEU A 163 -7.49 4.62 -15.73
CA LEU A 163 -6.14 4.16 -16.04
C LEU A 163 -6.18 2.70 -16.47
N THR A 164 -5.61 2.41 -17.63
CA THR A 164 -5.32 1.05 -18.09
C THR A 164 -3.85 0.76 -17.85
N ILE A 165 -3.56 -0.15 -16.93
CA ILE A 165 -2.21 -0.39 -16.41
C ILE A 165 -1.78 -1.80 -16.77
N ARG A 166 -0.60 -1.94 -17.36
CA ARG A 166 0.12 -3.20 -17.47
C ARG A 166 1.13 -3.22 -16.33
N THR A 167 0.96 -4.15 -15.39
CA THR A 167 1.76 -4.19 -14.16
C THR A 167 2.56 -5.48 -14.06
N CYS A 168 3.72 -5.44 -13.39
CA CYS A 168 4.58 -6.59 -13.14
C CYS A 168 5.07 -6.67 -11.70
#